data_AF-A0A1S8CSC0-F1
#
_entry.id   AF-A0A1S8CSC0-F1
#
_cell.length_a   1.000
_cell.length_b   1.000
_cell.length_c   1.000
_cell.angle_alpha   90.00
_cell.angle_beta   90.00
_cell.angle_gamma   90.00
#
_symmetry.space_group_name_H-M   'P 1'
#
loop_
_entity.id
_entity.type
_entity.pdbx_description
1 polymer ?
#
loop_
_entity_poly.entity_id
_entity_poly.type
_entity_poly.pdbx_seq_one_letter_code
_entity_poly.pdbx_strand_id
1 'polypeptide(L)'
;MMKSNTVEDSIRRSIARRNCEVILRGDLKDFGSDKQIGRALNNLCERKKIVRIGRGVYARAIVNPISGAVVPEKGLNTLKEALKRLGVEVGLSIAEQENNMGKTTQVPTGRTVAVKGRVTRKLGYNGIYLNYERVNSATV
;
A
#
# COMPACT_ATOMS: atom_id res chain seq x y z
N MET A 1 23.26 -26.80 -6.01
CA MET A 1 22.14 -26.56 -6.96
C MET A 1 22.04 -25.08 -7.26
N MET A 2 22.40 -24.64 -8.46
CA MET A 2 22.16 -23.27 -8.91
C MET A 2 20.65 -23.04 -9.01
N LYS A 3 20.10 -22.16 -8.17
CA LYS A 3 18.72 -21.69 -8.36
C LYS A 3 18.67 -21.02 -9.72
N SER A 4 17.87 -21.54 -10.65
CA SER A 4 17.54 -20.82 -11.88
C SER A 4 16.98 -19.45 -11.46
N ASN A 5 17.60 -18.36 -11.91
CA ASN A 5 17.16 -17.00 -11.58
C ASN A 5 15.83 -16.73 -12.30
N THR A 6 14.73 -17.19 -11.73
CA THR A 6 13.39 -16.89 -12.24
C THR A 6 13.07 -15.41 -12.04
N VAL A 7 12.20 -14.87 -12.89
CA VAL A 7 11.67 -13.50 -12.74
C VAL A 7 11.09 -13.30 -11.34
N GLU A 8 10.39 -14.30 -10.80
CA GLU A 8 9.88 -14.29 -9.44
C GLU A 8 10.98 -14.14 -8.39
N ASP A 9 12.07 -14.91 -8.48
CA ASP A 9 13.16 -14.82 -7.52
C ASP A 9 13.93 -13.50 -7.60
N SER A 10 14.05 -12.91 -8.79
CA SER A 10 14.65 -11.59 -8.97
C SER A 10 13.78 -10.49 -8.38
N ILE A 11 12.46 -10.53 -8.63
CA ILE A 11 11.48 -9.61 -8.03
C ILE A 11 11.48 -9.76 -6.51
N ARG A 12 11.42 -11.00 -5.99
CA ARG A 12 11.45 -11.28 -4.55
C ARG A 12 12.70 -10.72 -3.88
N ARG A 13 13.87 -10.91 -4.48
CA ARG A 13 15.14 -10.34 -3.99
C ARG A 13 15.15 -8.82 -4.04
N SER A 14 14.61 -8.22 -5.11
CA SER A 14 14.47 -6.77 -5.23
C SER A 14 13.58 -6.21 -4.11
N ILE A 15 12.40 -6.79 -3.90
CA ILE A 15 11.45 -6.39 -2.84
C ILE A 15 12.10 -6.50 -1.46
N ALA A 16 12.84 -7.59 -1.19
CA ALA A 16 13.49 -7.80 0.10
C ALA A 16 14.60 -6.80 0.41
N ARG A 17 15.24 -6.21 -0.61
CA ARG A 17 16.31 -5.20 -0.43
C ARG A 17 15.80 -3.76 -0.39
N ARG A 18 14.54 -3.52 -0.74
CA ARG A 18 13.98 -2.16 -0.77
C ARG A 18 13.55 -1.74 0.63
N ASN A 19 13.93 -0.53 1.02
CA ASN A 19 13.48 0.06 2.29
C ASN A 19 12.01 0.49 2.26
N CYS A 20 11.39 0.66 1.07
CA CYS A 20 9.98 1.00 0.94
C CYS A 20 9.06 -0.21 1.17
N GLU A 21 7.92 0.01 1.81
CA GLU A 21 6.93 -1.06 2.05
C GLU A 21 6.04 -1.29 0.84
N VAL A 22 5.73 -0.20 0.12
CA VAL A 22 4.86 -0.22 -1.06
C VAL A 22 5.66 -0.49 -2.33
N ILE A 23 5.17 -1.44 -3.13
CA ILE A 23 5.74 -1.84 -4.41
C ILE A 23 4.73 -1.54 -5.50
N LEU A 24 5.13 -0.72 -6.47
CA LEU A 24 4.34 -0.46 -7.67
C LEU A 24 4.74 -1.45 -8.75
N ARG A 25 3.76 -1.95 -9.51
CA ARG A 25 4.05 -2.79 -10.69
C ARG A 25 4.95 -2.07 -11.69
N GLY A 26 4.84 -0.74 -11.78
CA GLY A 26 5.68 0.09 -12.63
C GLY A 26 7.17 0.02 -12.28
N ASP A 27 7.53 -0.25 -11.02
CA ASP A 27 8.93 -0.36 -10.58
C ASP A 27 9.59 -1.68 -10.99
N LEU A 28 8.80 -2.60 -11.55
CA LEU A 28 9.24 -3.96 -11.85
C LEU A 28 9.38 -4.22 -13.34
N LYS A 29 9.18 -3.19 -14.18
CA LYS A 29 9.22 -3.30 -15.65
C LYS A 29 10.53 -3.91 -16.16
N ASP A 30 11.64 -3.64 -15.48
CA ASP A 30 12.97 -4.11 -15.87
C ASP A 30 13.20 -5.61 -15.59
N PHE A 31 12.31 -6.28 -14.85
CA PHE A 31 12.45 -7.70 -14.52
C PHE A 31 11.88 -8.65 -15.58
N GLY A 32 11.10 -8.15 -16.55
CA GLY A 32 10.56 -8.97 -17.63
C GLY A 32 9.26 -8.44 -18.24
N SER A 33 8.60 -9.28 -19.04
CA SER A 33 7.33 -8.90 -19.67
C SER A 33 6.19 -8.71 -18.66
N ASP A 34 5.17 -7.95 -19.04
CA ASP A 34 4.01 -7.67 -18.18
C ASP A 34 3.34 -8.96 -17.65
N LYS A 35 3.22 -9.99 -18.51
CA LYS A 35 2.68 -11.31 -18.15
C LYS A 35 3.56 -12.03 -17.13
N GLN A 36 4.89 -11.99 -17.29
CA GLN A 36 5.82 -12.62 -16.34
C GLN A 36 5.79 -11.92 -14.97
N ILE A 37 5.77 -10.59 -14.96
CA ILE A 37 5.65 -9.79 -13.74
C ILE A 37 4.32 -10.08 -13.04
N GLY A 38 3.22 -10.13 -13.79
CA GLY A 38 1.90 -10.42 -13.24
C GLY A 38 1.84 -11.81 -12.59
N ARG A 39 2.38 -12.84 -13.26
CA ARG A 39 2.49 -14.19 -12.71
C ARG A 39 3.33 -14.23 -11.43
N ALA A 40 4.51 -13.60 -11.45
CA ALA A 40 5.39 -13.53 -10.29
C ALA A 40 4.72 -12.84 -9.09
N LEU A 41 4.02 -11.71 -9.31
CA LEU A 41 3.31 -11.00 -8.25
C LEU A 41 2.15 -11.83 -7.68
N ASN A 42 1.40 -12.55 -8.51
CA ASN A 42 0.35 -13.44 -8.05
C ASN A 42 0.90 -14.58 -7.19
N ASN A 43 1.97 -15.25 -7.64
CA ASN A 43 2.64 -16.29 -6.87
C ASN A 43 3.14 -15.76 -5.51
N LEU A 44 3.70 -14.55 -5.46
CA LEU A 44 4.15 -13.93 -4.22
C LEU A 44 2.98 -13.58 -3.27
N CYS A 45 1.82 -13.20 -3.81
CA CYS A 45 0.59 -13.03 -3.02
C CYS A 45 0.10 -14.36 -2.44
N GLU A 46 0.03 -15.41 -3.25
CA GLU A 46 -0.38 -16.76 -2.81
C GLU A 46 0.54 -17.29 -1.70
N ARG A 47 1.85 -17.03 -1.83
CA ARG A 47 2.86 -17.36 -0.82
C ARG A 47 2.88 -16.41 0.39
N LYS A 48 1.91 -15.48 0.49
CA LYS A 48 1.75 -14.51 1.58
C LYS A 48 2.98 -13.63 1.83
N LYS A 49 3.81 -13.39 0.81
CA LYS A 49 5.01 -12.53 0.90
C LYS A 49 4.70 -11.07 0.65
N ILE A 50 3.71 -10.83 -0.18
CA ILE A 50 3.15 -9.51 -0.45
C ILE A 50 1.63 -9.59 -0.41
N VAL A 51 0.98 -8.44 -0.28
CA VAL A 51 -0.47 -8.31 -0.35
C VAL A 51 -0.82 -7.26 -1.39
N ARG A 52 -1.83 -7.54 -2.21
CA ARG A 52 -2.34 -6.57 -3.18
C ARG A 52 -3.24 -5.57 -2.45
N ILE A 53 -2.86 -4.30 -2.46
CA ILE A 53 -3.62 -3.22 -1.81
C ILE A 53 -4.39 -2.35 -2.82
N GLY A 54 -4.15 -2.53 -4.12
CA GLY A 54 -4.82 -1.80 -5.19
C GLY A 54 -4.50 -2.34 -6.58
N ARG A 55 -4.98 -1.66 -7.62
CA ARG A 55 -4.63 -2.03 -9.01
C ARG A 55 -3.17 -1.68 -9.28
N GLY A 56 -2.33 -2.70 -9.44
CA GLY A 56 -0.89 -2.52 -9.68
C GLY A 56 -0.12 -1.99 -8.47
N VAL A 57 -0.71 -2.04 -7.27
CA VAL A 57 -0.11 -1.59 -6.02
C VAL A 57 -0.11 -2.75 -5.04
N TYR A 58 1.07 -3.04 -4.52
CA TYR A 58 1.32 -4.13 -3.60
C TYR A 58 2.07 -3.60 -2.37
N ALA A 59 1.99 -4.31 -1.27
CA ALA A 59 2.74 -4.02 -0.05
C ALA A 59 3.40 -5.29 0.46
N ARG A 60 4.49 -5.14 1.22
CA ARG A 60 5.01 -6.26 2.03
C ARG A 60 3.92 -6.73 2.98
N ALA A 61 3.81 -8.05 3.11
CA ALA A 61 2.78 -8.67 3.92
C ALA A 61 3.36 -9.33 5.16
N ILE A 62 2.59 -9.24 6.23
CA ILE A 62 2.76 -10.01 7.46
C ILE A 62 1.49 -10.84 7.66
N VAL A 63 1.67 -12.06 8.15
CA VAL A 63 0.55 -12.89 8.60
C VAL A 63 0.25 -12.49 10.04
N ASN A 64 -0.95 -11.96 10.28
CA ASN A 64 -1.38 -11.64 11.62
C ASN A 64 -1.45 -12.94 12.46
N PRO A 65 -0.75 -13.03 13.60
CA PRO A 65 -0.68 -14.26 14.39
C PRO A 65 -2.02 -14.65 15.03
N ILE A 66 -2.91 -13.69 15.24
CA ILE A 66 -4.21 -13.91 15.90
C ILE A 66 -5.27 -14.30 14.87
N SER A 67 -5.42 -13.53 13.80
CA SER A 67 -6.47 -13.75 12.79
C SER A 67 -6.06 -14.66 11.64
N GLY A 68 -4.77 -14.97 11.48
CA GLY A 68 -4.22 -15.66 10.30
C GLY A 68 -4.31 -14.85 9.00
N ALA A 69 -4.83 -13.62 9.06
CA ALA A 69 -5.05 -12.77 7.91
C ALA A 69 -3.73 -12.17 7.39
N VAL A 70 -3.61 -12.06 6.07
CA VAL A 70 -2.47 -11.42 5.41
C VAL A 70 -2.72 -9.92 5.36
N VAL A 71 -1.90 -9.13 6.05
CA VAL A 71 -2.04 -7.67 6.17
C VAL A 71 -0.76 -6.96 5.76
N PRO A 72 -0.82 -5.69 5.32
CA PRO A 72 0.37 -4.86 5.19
C PRO A 72 1.07 -4.70 6.54
N GLU A 73 2.39 -4.60 6.52
CA GLU A 73 3.24 -4.49 7.71
C GLU A 73 2.86 -3.30 8.61
N LYS A 74 2.57 -2.12 8.04
CA LYS A 74 2.11 -0.93 8.78
C LYS A 74 0.60 -0.64 8.64
N GLY A 75 -0.18 -1.58 8.11
CA GLY A 75 -1.64 -1.47 7.97
C GLY A 75 -2.10 -0.23 7.17
N LEU A 76 -2.91 0.65 7.80
CA LEU A 76 -3.44 1.86 7.16
C LEU A 76 -2.36 2.85 6.74
N ASN A 77 -1.26 2.93 7.48
CA ASN A 77 -0.14 3.81 7.14
C ASN A 77 0.51 3.41 5.81
N THR A 78 0.54 2.11 5.50
CA THR A 78 0.99 1.60 4.19
C THR A 78 0.11 2.10 3.05
N LEU A 79 -1.20 2.24 3.28
CA LEU A 79 -2.12 2.79 2.28
C LEU A 79 -1.86 4.30 2.07
N LYS A 80 -1.57 5.06 3.14
CA LYS A 80 -1.14 6.47 3.05
C LYS A 80 0.20 6.60 2.30
N GLU A 81 1.17 5.73 2.59
CA GLU A 81 2.46 5.65 1.86
C GLU A 81 2.24 5.34 0.38
N ALA A 82 1.28 4.47 0.07
CA ALA A 82 0.95 4.10 -1.31
C ALA A 82 0.39 5.29 -2.10
N LEU A 83 -0.45 6.13 -1.50
CA LEU A 83 -0.92 7.37 -2.13
C LEU A 83 0.25 8.31 -2.45
N LYS A 84 1.16 8.52 -1.49
CA LYS A 84 2.36 9.35 -1.69
C LYS A 84 3.23 8.81 -2.83
N ARG A 85 3.46 7.49 -2.88
CA ARG A 85 4.18 6.83 -3.99
C ARG A 85 3.50 6.94 -5.35
N LEU A 86 2.18 7.11 -5.37
CA LEU A 86 1.41 7.33 -6.58
C LEU A 86 1.41 8.81 -7.03
N GLY A 87 2.12 9.68 -6.32
CA GLY A 87 2.18 11.12 -6.60
C GLY A 87 0.96 11.89 -6.08
N VAL A 88 0.19 11.30 -5.16
CA VAL A 88 -0.93 11.99 -4.52
C VAL A 88 -0.41 12.73 -3.28
N GLU A 89 -0.65 14.03 -3.23
CA GLU A 89 -0.43 14.82 -2.02
C GLU A 89 -1.50 14.46 -0.97
N VAL A 90 -1.03 14.03 0.20
CA VAL A 90 -1.86 13.55 1.31
C VAL A 90 -1.65 14.46 2.51
N GLY A 91 -2.76 14.89 3.15
CA GLY A 91 -2.75 15.66 4.39
C GLY A 91 -3.61 15.02 5.49
N LEU A 92 -3.79 15.75 6.59
CA LEU A 92 -4.67 15.37 7.70
C LEU A 92 -6.14 15.52 7.29
N SER A 93 -6.96 14.51 7.60
CA SER A 93 -8.43 14.59 7.48
C SER A 93 -9.02 15.62 8.44
N ILE A 94 -10.26 16.04 8.20
CA ILE A 94 -10.96 17.00 9.06
C ILE A 94 -11.03 16.47 10.50
N ALA A 95 -11.37 15.19 10.67
CA ALA A 95 -11.44 14.56 11.99
C ALA A 95 -10.06 14.51 12.69
N GLU A 96 -8.97 14.25 11.94
CA GLU A 96 -7.61 14.31 12.49
C GLU A 96 -7.24 15.73 12.93
N GLN A 97 -7.62 16.76 12.16
CA GLN A 97 -7.37 18.15 12.50
C GLN A 97 -8.15 18.59 13.75
N GLU A 98 -9.45 18.29 13.82
CA GLU A 98 -10.29 18.66 14.97
C GLU A 98 -9.83 18.00 16.26
N ASN A 99 -9.43 16.72 16.20
CA ASN A 99 -8.89 16.01 17.35
C ASN A 99 -7.56 16.63 17.81
N ASN A 100 -6.64 16.91 16.87
CA ASN A 100 -5.35 17.54 17.19
C ASN A 100 -5.52 18.95 17.78
N MET A 101 -6.56 19.68 17.38
CA MET A 101 -6.91 21.00 17.94
C MET A 101 -7.68 20.92 19.27
N GLY A 102 -7.99 19.73 19.78
CA GLY A 102 -8.77 19.54 20.99
C GLY A 102 -10.25 19.94 20.86
N LYS A 103 -10.77 20.11 19.64
CA LYS A 103 -12.19 20.43 19.37
C LYS A 103 -13.12 19.24 19.57
N THR A 104 -12.56 18.03 19.51
CA THR A 104 -13.26 16.77 19.75
C THR A 104 -12.37 15.84 20.56
N THR A 105 -12.98 14.93 21.31
CA THR A 105 -12.32 13.83 22.01
C THR A 105 -12.41 12.51 21.24
N GLN A 106 -13.12 12.51 20.10
CA GLN A 106 -13.27 11.31 19.27
C GLN A 106 -11.96 11.00 18.56
N VAL A 107 -11.39 9.83 18.85
CA VAL A 107 -10.16 9.36 18.21
C VAL A 107 -10.44 8.94 16.76
N PRO A 108 -9.82 9.59 15.75
CA PRO A 108 -10.05 9.25 14.36
C PRO A 108 -9.57 7.83 14.04
N THR A 109 -10.32 7.11 13.20
CA THR A 109 -9.97 5.74 12.80
C THR A 109 -8.77 5.68 11.84
N GLY A 110 -8.34 6.81 11.27
CA GLY A 110 -7.25 6.88 10.28
C GLY A 110 -7.57 6.30 8.90
N ARG A 111 -8.84 5.92 8.66
CA ARG A 111 -9.33 5.40 7.36
C ARG A 111 -9.66 6.50 6.38
N THR A 112 -9.98 7.69 6.87
CA THR A 112 -10.26 8.85 6.04
C THR A 112 -9.00 9.68 5.89
N VAL A 113 -8.70 10.09 4.67
CA VAL A 113 -7.45 10.76 4.32
C VAL A 113 -7.75 11.95 3.42
N ALA A 114 -7.23 13.12 3.79
CA ALA A 114 -7.31 14.28 2.93
C ALA A 114 -6.35 14.13 1.74
N VAL A 115 -6.86 14.32 0.53
CA VAL A 115 -6.10 14.24 -0.72
C VAL A 115 -6.31 15.51 -1.55
N LYS A 116 -5.24 15.97 -2.19
CA LYS A 116 -5.32 17.03 -3.18
C LYS A 116 -5.66 16.46 -4.54
N GLY A 117 -6.69 17.01 -5.18
CA GLY A 117 -7.16 16.57 -6.49
C GLY A 117 -8.02 15.31 -6.47
N ARG A 118 -8.24 14.72 -7.66
CA ARG A 118 -9.15 13.60 -7.84
C ARG A 118 -8.44 12.25 -7.71
N VAL A 119 -8.74 11.53 -6.63
CA VAL A 119 -8.34 10.11 -6.46
C VAL A 119 -9.56 9.22 -6.64
N THR A 120 -9.53 8.36 -7.68
CA THR A 120 -10.58 7.35 -7.93
C THR A 120 -10.14 5.92 -7.60
N ARG A 121 -8.85 5.73 -7.35
CA ARG A 121 -8.27 4.40 -7.13
C ARG A 121 -8.66 3.91 -5.74
N LYS A 122 -9.35 2.76 -5.68
CA LYS A 122 -9.66 2.08 -4.41
C LYS A 122 -8.39 1.43 -3.85
N LEU A 123 -7.99 1.86 -2.65
CA LEU A 123 -6.87 1.28 -1.89
C LEU A 123 -7.40 0.65 -0.60
N GLY A 124 -6.97 -0.58 -0.33
CA GLY A 124 -7.42 -1.32 0.84
C GLY A 124 -6.97 -2.78 0.86
N TYR A 125 -7.21 -3.43 1.99
CA TYR A 125 -6.91 -4.85 2.24
C TYR A 125 -7.95 -5.41 3.21
N ASN A 126 -8.28 -6.71 3.12
CA ASN A 126 -9.18 -7.41 4.04
C ASN A 126 -10.51 -6.66 4.33
N GLY A 127 -11.14 -6.07 3.32
CA GLY A 127 -12.38 -5.29 3.47
C GLY A 127 -12.21 -3.89 4.08
N ILE A 128 -11.00 -3.53 4.51
CA ILE A 128 -10.64 -2.21 5.01
C ILE A 128 -10.15 -1.37 3.83
N TYR A 129 -10.84 -0.26 3.57
CA TYR A 129 -10.53 0.67 2.48
C TYR A 129 -10.34 2.08 3.01
N LEU A 130 -9.51 2.86 2.31
CA LEU A 130 -9.42 4.29 2.53
C LEU A 130 -10.64 5.02 1.97
N ASN A 131 -11.07 6.03 2.71
CA ASN A 131 -11.98 7.07 2.26
C ASN A 131 -11.17 8.33 1.97
N TYR A 132 -11.58 9.08 0.95
CA TYR A 132 -10.88 10.27 0.50
C TYR A 132 -11.72 11.52 0.74
N GLU A 133 -11.16 12.47 1.47
CA GLU A 133 -11.67 13.83 1.59
C GLU A 133 -10.89 14.73 0.63
N ARG A 134 -11.57 15.53 -0.17
CA ARG A 134 -10.89 16.45 -1.10
C ARG A 134 -10.58 17.75 -0.39
N VAL A 135 -9.33 18.18 -0.49
CA VAL A 135 -8.87 19.47 0.01
C VAL A 135 -8.16 20.25 -1.09
N ASN A 136 -8.30 21.58 -1.08
CA ASN A 136 -7.62 22.46 -2.04
C ASN A 136 -6.11 22.54 -1.76
N SER A 137 -5.71 22.36 -0.50
CA SER A 137 -4.33 22.30 -0.04
C SER A 137 -4.19 21.17 0.99
N ALA A 138 -3.17 20.33 0.86
CA ALA A 138 -2.85 19.34 1.88
C ALA A 138 -2.18 20.06 3.06
N THR A 139 -2.90 20.26 4.15
CA THR A 139 -2.30 20.72 5.41
C THR A 139 -1.48 19.57 5.97
N VAL A 140 -0.17 19.81 6.14
CA VAL A 140 0.80 18.87 6.72
C VAL A 140 0.59 18.75 8.21
#